data_AF-A0A951F502-F1
#
_entry.id   AF-A0A951F502-F1
#
_cell.length_a   1.000
_cell.length_b   1.000
_cell.length_c   1.000
_cell.angle_alpha   90.00
_cell.angle_beta   90.00
_cell.angle_gamma   90.00
#
_symmetry.space_group_name_H-M   'P 1'
#
loop_
_entity.id
_entity.type
_entity.pdbx_description
1 polymer ?
#
loop_
_entity_poly.entity_id
_entity_poly.type
_entity_poly.pdbx_seq_one_letter_code
_entity_poly.pdbx_strand_id
1 'polypeptide(L)'
;MQGNLLEGFWWKQKPGVTGFVVLSNVLGSPAHANISISDSDANVIANHSATIPAHGSSLVNLSDLESAPSAEGGIRITYDGPSNGLEINGGLEDPAVGYSAHLPLHFPPVTAAEHANQSFAALDLMKGAADPMMSFPSGTTFSPYAVVRNISNQPVTIRPSVWWMDGIVPRSIRLPQFTVAPYHTRNLNLP
;
A
#
# COMPACT_ATOMS: atom_id res chain seq x y z
N MET A 1 -5.26 -27.92 -4.31
CA MET A 1 -4.34 -27.03 -3.55
C MET A 1 -4.93 -25.64 -3.62
N GLN A 2 -5.11 -24.98 -2.49
CA GLN A 2 -5.69 -23.65 -2.44
C GLN A 2 -4.51 -22.68 -2.48
N GLY A 3 -4.41 -21.88 -3.55
CA GLY A 3 -3.33 -20.91 -3.70
C GLY A 3 -3.39 -19.87 -2.56
N ASN A 4 -2.22 -19.42 -2.11
CA ASN A 4 -2.13 -18.35 -1.13
C ASN A 4 -2.33 -17.00 -1.82
N LEU A 5 -2.87 -16.04 -1.08
CA LEU A 5 -3.19 -14.70 -1.57
C LEU A 5 -2.68 -13.67 -0.57
N LEU A 6 -1.91 -12.70 -1.06
CA LEU A 6 -1.60 -11.47 -0.36
C LEU A 6 -2.19 -10.28 -1.11
N GLU A 7 -2.69 -9.32 -0.36
CA GLU A 7 -3.21 -8.06 -0.85
C GLU A 7 -2.39 -6.91 -0.28
N GLY A 8 -2.20 -5.89 -1.09
CA GLY A 8 -1.57 -4.64 -0.70
C GLY A 8 -2.07 -3.49 -1.54
N PHE A 9 -1.58 -2.30 -1.24
CA PHE A 9 -1.80 -1.12 -2.04
C PHE A 9 -0.47 -0.42 -2.28
N TRP A 10 -0.39 0.32 -3.38
CA TRP A 10 0.69 1.25 -3.65
C TRP A 10 0.13 2.67 -3.70
N TRP A 11 0.96 3.65 -3.33
CA TRP A 11 0.65 5.07 -3.45
C TRP A 11 1.93 5.86 -3.74
N LYS A 12 1.84 6.84 -4.64
CA LYS A 12 2.91 7.74 -5.03
C LYS A 12 2.42 9.19 -4.99
N GLN A 13 3.17 10.07 -4.33
CA GLN A 13 2.84 11.50 -4.33
C GLN A 13 3.16 12.17 -5.67
N LYS A 14 4.16 11.65 -6.38
CA LYS A 14 4.69 12.21 -7.62
C LYS A 14 4.88 11.09 -8.66
N PRO A 15 4.89 11.43 -9.96
CA PRO A 15 5.43 10.55 -10.99
C PRO A 15 6.90 10.18 -10.73
N GLY A 16 7.41 9.16 -11.40
CA GLY A 16 8.81 8.73 -11.25
C GLY A 16 9.05 7.70 -10.15
N VAL A 17 8.05 7.44 -9.29
CA VAL A 17 8.11 6.38 -8.28
C VAL A 17 7.88 5.02 -8.94
N THR A 18 8.86 4.13 -8.80
CA THR A 18 8.76 2.70 -9.14
C THR A 18 8.53 1.89 -7.87
N GLY A 19 8.48 0.57 -8.01
CA GLY A 19 8.53 -0.32 -6.85
C GLY A 19 9.16 -1.66 -7.17
N PHE A 20 9.21 -2.50 -6.15
CA PHE A 20 9.69 -3.88 -6.27
C PHE A 20 9.00 -4.78 -5.26
N VAL A 21 9.01 -6.08 -5.55
CA VAL A 21 8.66 -7.15 -4.62
C VAL A 21 9.83 -8.12 -4.55
N VAL A 22 10.23 -8.49 -3.33
CA VAL A 22 11.18 -9.56 -3.06
C VAL A 22 10.41 -10.76 -2.54
N LEU A 23 10.61 -11.91 -3.18
CA LEU A 23 10.00 -13.19 -2.86
C LEU A 23 11.10 -14.15 -2.42
N SER A 24 11.12 -14.52 -1.15
CA SER A 24 12.09 -15.46 -0.58
C SER A 24 11.41 -16.78 -0.28
N ASN A 25 11.85 -17.84 -0.95
CA ASN A 25 11.28 -19.17 -0.83
C ASN A 25 11.99 -19.95 0.28
N VAL A 26 11.24 -20.36 1.30
CA VAL A 26 11.79 -21.16 2.41
C VAL A 26 11.63 -22.67 2.21
N LEU A 27 11.01 -23.08 1.11
CA LEU A 27 10.73 -24.48 0.78
C LEU A 27 11.93 -25.18 0.13
N GLY A 28 11.97 -26.51 0.26
CA GLY A 28 12.93 -27.39 -0.41
C GLY A 28 12.62 -27.66 -1.89
N SER A 29 11.62 -26.97 -2.46
CA SER A 29 11.20 -27.07 -3.87
C SER A 29 10.93 -25.69 -4.46
N PRO A 30 11.05 -25.51 -5.79
CA PRO A 30 10.69 -24.24 -6.42
C PRO A 30 9.24 -23.84 -6.15
N ALA A 31 9.00 -22.53 -6.03
CA ALA A 31 7.67 -21.93 -5.89
C ALA A 31 7.38 -21.03 -7.09
N HIS A 32 6.10 -20.91 -7.44
CA HIS A 32 5.63 -20.03 -8.51
C HIS A 32 4.69 -18.99 -7.93
N ALA A 33 4.92 -17.72 -8.27
CA ALA A 33 4.11 -16.60 -7.84
C ALA A 33 3.67 -15.74 -9.02
N ASN A 34 2.44 -15.24 -8.96
CA ASN A 34 1.90 -14.24 -9.89
C ASN A 34 1.61 -12.96 -9.10
N ILE A 35 2.07 -11.83 -9.65
CA ILE A 35 1.87 -10.49 -9.11
C ILE A 35 1.01 -9.72 -10.10
N SER A 36 -0.13 -9.20 -9.65
CA SER A 36 -1.01 -8.34 -10.44
C SER A 36 -1.04 -6.95 -9.84
N ILE A 37 -0.82 -5.95 -10.67
CA ILE A 37 -0.85 -4.54 -10.31
C ILE A 37 -2.09 -3.92 -10.92
N SER A 38 -2.84 -3.16 -10.13
CA SER A 38 -4.05 -2.47 -10.57
C SER A 38 -3.99 -0.98 -10.24
N ASP A 39 -4.73 -0.17 -11.00
CA ASP A 39 -4.98 1.24 -10.69
C ASP A 39 -6.02 1.42 -9.56
N SER A 40 -6.37 2.67 -9.26
CA SER A 40 -7.39 3.04 -8.27
C SER A 40 -8.76 2.45 -8.54
N ASP A 41 -9.08 2.17 -9.80
CA ASP A 41 -10.36 1.64 -10.28
C ASP A 41 -10.35 0.12 -10.48
N ALA A 42 -9.35 -0.55 -9.91
CA ALA A 42 -9.14 -2.00 -10.00
C ALA A 42 -8.87 -2.51 -11.43
N ASN A 43 -8.57 -1.64 -12.39
CA ASN A 43 -8.13 -2.09 -13.71
C ASN A 43 -6.70 -2.60 -13.59
N VAL A 44 -6.44 -3.81 -14.10
CA VAL A 44 -5.10 -4.39 -14.10
C VAL A 44 -4.23 -3.63 -15.09
N ILE A 45 -3.14 -3.05 -14.60
CA ILE A 45 -2.17 -2.28 -15.41
C ILE A 45 -0.91 -3.09 -15.72
N ALA A 46 -0.56 -4.08 -14.89
CA ALA A 46 0.57 -4.97 -15.13
C ALA A 46 0.37 -6.34 -14.47
N ASN A 47 0.99 -7.37 -15.05
CA ASN A 47 1.11 -8.69 -14.45
C ASN A 47 2.55 -9.18 -14.57
N HIS A 48 3.06 -9.78 -13.51
CA HIS A 48 4.36 -10.42 -13.47
C HIS A 48 4.23 -11.85 -12.94
N SER A 49 5.16 -12.69 -13.34
CA SER A 49 5.28 -14.05 -12.81
C SER A 49 6.74 -14.30 -12.42
N ALA A 50 6.95 -14.97 -11.30
CA ALA A 50 8.28 -15.35 -10.84
C ALA A 50 8.31 -16.83 -10.47
N THR A 51 9.40 -17.50 -10.84
CA THR A 51 9.76 -18.81 -10.32
C THR A 51 10.89 -18.60 -9.32
N ILE A 52 10.64 -18.94 -8.06
CA ILE A 52 11.59 -18.76 -6.97
C ILE A 52 12.23 -20.13 -6.69
N PRO A 53 13.55 -20.29 -6.88
CA PRO A 53 14.24 -21.55 -6.58
C PRO A 53 14.02 -21.98 -5.12
N ALA A 54 14.18 -23.28 -4.85
CA ALA A 54 14.21 -23.79 -3.47
C ALA A 54 15.26 -23.03 -2.64
N HIS A 55 14.88 -22.54 -1.45
CA HIS A 55 15.75 -21.72 -0.59
C HIS A 55 16.33 -20.45 -1.27
N GLY A 56 15.74 -20.03 -2.39
CA GLY A 56 16.20 -18.90 -3.19
C GLY A 56 15.37 -17.64 -2.96
N SER A 57 15.80 -16.55 -3.59
CA SER A 57 15.02 -15.31 -3.64
C SER A 57 14.89 -14.80 -5.08
N SER A 58 13.79 -14.12 -5.36
CA SER A 58 13.56 -13.44 -6.64
C SER A 58 13.11 -12.01 -6.37
N LEU A 59 13.68 -11.07 -7.12
CA LEU A 59 13.28 -9.67 -7.11
C LEU A 59 12.49 -9.40 -8.39
N VAL A 60 11.27 -8.88 -8.23
CA VAL A 60 10.39 -8.48 -9.32
C VAL A 60 10.29 -6.95 -9.30
N ASN A 61 10.81 -6.30 -10.33
CA ASN A 61 10.67 -4.87 -10.52
C ASN A 61 9.25 -4.54 -10.99
N LEU A 62 8.66 -3.50 -10.40
CA LEU A 62 7.36 -2.95 -10.73
C LEU A 62 7.53 -1.58 -11.42
N SER A 63 8.31 -1.55 -12.51
CA SER A 63 8.56 -0.32 -13.27
C SER A 63 7.28 0.28 -13.88
N ASP A 64 6.24 -0.54 -14.05
CA ASP A 64 4.93 -0.10 -14.55
C ASP A 64 4.26 0.93 -13.62
N LEU A 65 4.68 0.99 -12.35
CA LEU A 65 4.23 2.02 -11.42
C LEU A 65 4.67 3.42 -11.84
N GLU A 66 5.76 3.58 -12.58
CA GLU A 66 6.21 4.89 -13.04
C GLU A 66 5.16 5.56 -13.94
N SER A 67 4.61 4.79 -14.88
CA SER A 67 3.62 5.21 -15.87
C SER A 67 2.17 4.95 -15.46
N ALA A 68 1.93 4.44 -14.25
CA ALA A 68 0.59 4.15 -13.77
C ALA A 68 -0.32 5.41 -13.84
N PRO A 69 -1.57 5.26 -14.33
CA PRO A 69 -2.46 6.39 -14.64
C PRO A 69 -3.02 7.10 -13.39
N SER A 70 -2.88 6.47 -12.22
CA SER A 70 -3.33 6.95 -10.92
C SER A 70 -2.16 7.10 -9.95
N ALA A 71 -2.39 7.84 -8.87
CA ALA A 71 -1.42 7.99 -7.78
C ALA A 71 -1.51 6.84 -6.76
N GLU A 72 -2.54 6.01 -6.84
CA GLU A 72 -2.78 4.88 -5.95
C GLU A 72 -3.36 3.69 -6.70
N GLY A 73 -3.18 2.51 -6.14
CA GLY A 73 -3.76 1.31 -6.72
C GLY A 73 -3.54 0.08 -5.86
N GLY A 74 -3.61 -1.08 -6.50
CA GLY A 74 -3.54 -2.37 -5.85
C GLY A 74 -2.34 -3.20 -6.24
N ILE A 75 -1.91 -4.04 -5.31
CA ILE A 75 -1.04 -5.17 -5.60
C ILE A 75 -1.66 -6.44 -5.04
N ARG A 76 -1.75 -7.47 -5.88
CA ARG A 76 -2.22 -8.81 -5.52
C ARG A 76 -1.12 -9.81 -5.84
N ILE A 77 -0.73 -10.61 -4.86
CA ILE A 77 0.25 -11.68 -5.05
C ILE A 77 -0.42 -13.01 -4.76
N THR A 78 -0.29 -13.94 -5.69
CA THR A 78 -0.76 -15.33 -5.52
C THR A 78 0.39 -16.29 -5.71
N TYR A 79 0.42 -17.37 -4.93
CA TYR A 79 1.43 -18.42 -5.12
C TYR A 79 0.93 -19.78 -4.66
N ASP A 80 1.49 -20.82 -5.26
CA ASP A 80 1.21 -22.21 -4.90
C ASP A 80 2.12 -22.67 -3.75
N GLY A 81 1.54 -23.34 -2.74
CA GLY A 81 2.29 -23.89 -1.61
C GLY A 81 1.61 -23.67 -0.26
N PRO A 82 2.31 -23.90 0.86
CA PRO A 82 1.83 -23.53 2.19
C PRO A 82 1.91 -22.01 2.41
N SER A 83 1.08 -21.47 3.29
CA SER A 83 0.95 -20.01 3.55
C SER A 83 2.20 -19.33 4.09
N ASN A 84 3.17 -20.10 4.59
CA ASN A 84 4.47 -19.65 5.04
C ASN A 84 5.61 -20.09 4.10
N GLY A 85 5.29 -20.54 2.88
CA GLY A 85 6.28 -21.03 1.92
C GLY A 85 7.08 -19.92 1.24
N LEU A 86 6.49 -18.72 1.14
CA LEU A 86 7.18 -17.52 0.69
C LEU A 86 7.15 -16.45 1.77
N GLU A 87 8.31 -15.86 2.05
CA GLU A 87 8.43 -14.57 2.71
C GLU A 87 8.43 -13.48 1.63
N ILE A 88 7.56 -12.49 1.80
CA ILE A 88 7.27 -11.50 0.76
C ILE A 88 7.43 -10.11 1.36
N ASN A 89 8.31 -9.32 0.76
CA ASN A 89 8.55 -7.92 1.11
C ASN A 89 8.45 -7.05 -0.13
N GLY A 90 8.17 -5.76 0.04
CA GLY A 90 8.13 -4.83 -1.08
C GLY A 90 8.48 -3.41 -0.67
N GLY A 91 8.81 -2.62 -1.69
CA GLY A 91 9.15 -1.22 -1.55
C GLY A 91 8.67 -0.40 -2.74
N LEU A 92 8.51 0.89 -2.49
CA LEU A 92 8.39 1.94 -3.48
C LEU A 92 9.65 2.80 -3.42
N GLU A 93 10.13 3.29 -4.55
CA GLU A 93 11.34 4.10 -4.59
C GLU A 93 11.31 5.12 -5.72
N ASP A 94 12.00 6.24 -5.50
CA ASP A 94 12.37 7.19 -6.55
C ASP A 94 13.88 7.49 -6.38
N PRO A 95 14.73 6.81 -7.17
CA PRO A 95 16.18 6.97 -7.09
C PRO A 95 16.66 8.39 -7.43
N ALA A 96 15.89 9.17 -8.19
CA ALA A 96 16.30 10.51 -8.60
C ALA A 96 16.30 11.50 -7.44
N VAL A 97 15.47 11.26 -6.41
CA VAL A 97 15.36 12.10 -5.22
C VAL A 97 15.72 11.38 -3.92
N GLY A 98 16.13 10.11 -4.01
CA GLY A 98 16.50 9.30 -2.84
C GLY A 98 15.32 8.92 -1.95
N TYR A 99 14.12 8.79 -2.53
CA TYR A 99 12.92 8.39 -1.80
C TYR A 99 12.81 6.85 -1.74
N SER A 100 12.39 6.34 -0.59
CA SER A 100 11.92 4.96 -0.45
C SER A 100 10.81 4.86 0.58
N ALA A 101 9.89 3.92 0.37
CA ALA A 101 8.84 3.59 1.32
C ALA A 101 8.55 2.09 1.29
N HIS A 102 8.07 1.55 2.40
CA HIS A 102 7.61 0.17 2.46
C HIS A 102 6.31 -0.01 1.66
N LEU A 103 6.22 -1.08 0.88
CA LEU A 103 4.99 -1.48 0.20
C LEU A 103 4.22 -2.48 1.10
N PRO A 104 3.09 -2.09 1.71
CA PRO A 104 2.37 -2.93 2.65
C PRO A 104 1.69 -4.11 1.94
N LEU A 105 2.00 -5.33 2.38
CA LEU A 105 1.46 -6.58 1.86
C LEU A 105 0.97 -7.43 3.03
N HIS A 106 -0.29 -7.89 2.95
CA HIS A 106 -0.94 -8.62 4.03
C HIS A 106 -1.76 -9.79 3.51
N PHE A 107 -1.81 -10.88 4.28
CA PHE A 107 -2.82 -11.91 4.06
C PHE A 107 -4.20 -11.33 4.38
N PRO A 108 -5.20 -11.55 3.51
CA PRO A 108 -6.58 -11.18 3.83
C PRO A 108 -7.04 -11.86 5.13
N PRO A 109 -7.85 -11.17 5.94
CA PRO A 109 -8.40 -11.73 7.18
C PRO A 109 -9.31 -12.92 6.85
N VAL A 110 -9.28 -13.94 7.71
CA VAL A 110 -10.04 -15.19 7.52
C VAL A 110 -11.54 -14.99 7.76
N THR A 111 -11.93 -13.96 8.53
CA THR A 111 -13.34 -13.66 8.82
C THR A 111 -13.66 -12.19 8.61
N ALA A 112 -14.84 -11.89 8.05
CA ALA A 112 -15.29 -10.52 7.78
C ALA A 112 -15.73 -9.75 9.04
N ALA A 113 -15.90 -10.43 10.18
CA ALA A 113 -16.52 -9.87 11.38
C ALA A 113 -15.62 -8.92 12.19
N GLU A 114 -14.34 -8.77 11.82
CA GLU A 114 -13.33 -8.01 12.60
C GLU A 114 -13.28 -6.50 12.28
N HIS A 115 -14.13 -5.97 11.38
CA HIS A 115 -13.91 -4.63 10.79
C HIS A 115 -15.00 -3.59 11.05
N ALA A 116 -15.78 -3.69 12.13
CA ALA A 116 -16.79 -2.65 12.43
C ALA A 116 -16.15 -1.28 12.75
N ASN A 117 -15.01 -1.28 13.46
CA ASN A 117 -14.23 -0.07 13.75
C ASN A 117 -12.73 -0.40 13.68
N GLN A 118 -12.00 0.30 12.82
CA GLN A 118 -10.55 0.18 12.68
C GLN A 118 -9.92 1.53 13.05
N SER A 119 -8.88 1.51 13.87
CA SER A 119 -8.17 2.72 14.31
C SER A 119 -6.69 2.57 14.03
N PHE A 120 -6.14 3.54 13.32
CA PHE A 120 -4.73 3.64 12.99
C PHE A 120 -4.19 4.91 13.66
N ALA A 121 -3.06 4.77 14.36
CA ALA A 121 -2.37 5.89 14.96
C ALA A 121 -1.01 6.03 14.29
N ALA A 122 -0.70 7.24 13.83
CA ALA A 122 0.62 7.62 13.37
C ALA A 122 1.11 8.76 14.27
N LEU A 123 2.32 8.60 14.79
CA LEU A 123 3.00 9.65 15.54
C LEU A 123 3.77 10.54 14.56
N ASP A 124 4.05 11.77 14.99
CA ASP A 124 4.94 12.70 14.28
C ASP A 124 4.52 13.05 12.84
N LEU A 125 3.21 13.02 12.56
CA LEU A 125 2.67 13.56 11.31
C LEU A 125 2.80 15.08 11.31
N MET A 126 3.71 15.59 10.47
CA MET A 126 3.85 17.02 10.23
C MET A 126 2.76 17.52 9.26
N LYS A 127 2.25 18.74 9.50
CA LYS A 127 1.28 19.42 8.62
C LYS A 127 1.59 20.91 8.55
N GLY A 128 1.46 21.48 7.34
CA GLY A 128 1.64 22.92 7.10
C GLY A 128 3.08 23.30 6.80
N ALA A 129 3.40 24.59 6.91
CA ALA A 129 4.75 25.08 6.63
C ALA A 129 5.77 24.48 7.61
N ALA A 130 6.94 24.10 7.09
CA ALA A 130 8.04 23.67 7.93
C ALA A 130 8.54 24.82 8.82
N ASP A 131 8.90 24.51 10.06
CA ASP A 131 9.58 25.46 10.94
C ASP A 131 10.91 25.89 10.30
N PRO A 132 11.17 27.20 10.09
CA PRO A 132 12.42 27.69 9.54
C PRO A 132 13.67 27.23 10.30
N MET A 133 13.56 26.93 11.60
CA MET A 133 14.66 26.43 12.42
C MET A 133 15.02 24.97 12.13
N MET A 134 14.15 24.21 11.45
CA MET A 134 14.40 22.80 11.12
C MET A 134 15.23 22.59 9.85
N SER A 135 15.76 23.68 9.25
CA SER A 135 16.66 23.63 8.07
C SER A 135 16.08 22.94 6.83
N PHE A 136 14.75 22.79 6.74
CA PHE A 136 14.10 22.37 5.50
C PHE A 136 14.26 23.46 4.43
N PRO A 137 14.27 23.09 3.13
CA PRO A 137 14.24 24.07 2.05
C PRO A 137 13.11 25.09 2.23
N SER A 138 13.40 26.35 1.90
CA SER A 138 12.40 27.42 1.99
C SER A 138 11.14 27.07 1.18
N GLY A 139 9.97 27.28 1.79
CA GLY A 139 8.68 26.93 1.19
C GLY A 139 8.25 25.47 1.35
N THR A 140 9.00 24.64 2.08
CA THR A 140 8.60 23.26 2.40
C THR A 140 7.27 23.26 3.17
N THR A 141 6.33 22.43 2.70
CA THR A 141 5.05 22.19 3.37
C THR A 141 4.83 20.70 3.54
N PHE A 142 4.30 20.32 4.69
CA PHE A 142 3.93 18.95 5.01
C PHE A 142 2.43 18.76 4.79
N SER A 143 2.07 17.72 4.06
CA SER A 143 0.68 17.36 3.77
C SER A 143 0.48 15.89 4.09
N PRO A 144 -0.21 15.54 5.19
CA PRO A 144 -0.48 14.16 5.51
C PRO A 144 -1.42 13.57 4.46
N TYR A 145 -1.27 12.28 4.21
CA TYR A 145 -2.13 11.53 3.29
C TYR A 145 -2.56 10.23 3.96
N ALA A 146 -3.70 9.71 3.52
CA ALA A 146 -4.18 8.40 3.93
C ALA A 146 -4.87 7.75 2.75
N VAL A 147 -4.61 6.46 2.54
CA VAL A 147 -5.14 5.68 1.44
C VAL A 147 -5.83 4.46 2.01
N VAL A 148 -6.98 4.11 1.45
CA VAL A 148 -7.73 2.91 1.80
C VAL A 148 -7.92 2.05 0.57
N ARG A 149 -7.85 0.73 0.74
CA ARG A 149 -8.12 -0.25 -0.31
C ARG A 149 -9.19 -1.22 0.17
N ASN A 150 -10.20 -1.44 -0.65
CA ASN A 150 -11.19 -2.49 -0.40
C ASN A 150 -10.69 -3.81 -0.99
N ILE A 151 -10.24 -4.73 -0.15
CA ILE A 151 -9.73 -6.05 -0.60
C ILE A 151 -10.84 -7.09 -0.82
N SER A 152 -12.10 -6.72 -0.63
CA SER A 152 -13.24 -7.64 -0.76
C SER A 152 -13.89 -7.58 -2.15
N ASN A 153 -14.73 -8.58 -2.44
CA ASN A 153 -15.55 -8.62 -3.65
C ASN A 153 -16.89 -7.88 -3.50
N GLN A 154 -17.11 -7.16 -2.39
CA GLN A 154 -18.33 -6.38 -2.12
C GLN A 154 -17.97 -4.92 -1.85
N PRO A 155 -18.86 -3.96 -2.15
CA PRO A 155 -18.62 -2.56 -1.80
C PRO A 155 -18.57 -2.38 -0.27
N VAL A 156 -17.66 -1.52 0.20
CA VAL A 156 -17.51 -1.20 1.63
C VAL A 156 -17.77 0.29 1.85
N THR A 157 -18.69 0.60 2.77
CA THR A 157 -18.95 1.98 3.20
C THR A 157 -18.05 2.34 4.38
N ILE A 158 -17.32 3.45 4.26
CA ILE A 158 -16.39 3.95 5.27
C ILE A 158 -16.90 5.28 5.82
N ARG A 159 -16.78 5.47 7.14
CA ARG A 159 -17.14 6.70 7.88
C ARG A 159 -15.92 7.20 8.64
N PRO A 160 -14.97 7.90 7.99
CA PRO A 160 -13.70 8.24 8.61
C PRO A 160 -13.88 9.32 9.66
N SER A 161 -13.08 9.24 10.72
CA SER A 161 -12.88 10.34 11.66
C SER A 161 -11.37 10.46 11.89
N VAL A 162 -10.89 11.69 11.94
CA VAL A 162 -9.47 12.01 12.09
C VAL A 162 -9.33 12.78 13.39
N TRP A 163 -8.36 12.40 14.21
CA TRP A 163 -8.03 13.06 15.47
C TRP A 163 -6.56 13.50 15.41
N TRP A 164 -6.27 14.70 15.92
CA TRP A 164 -4.92 15.22 15.99
C TRP A 164 -4.75 16.17 17.17
N MET A 165 -3.50 16.48 17.50
CA MET A 165 -3.17 17.50 18.50
C MET A 165 -2.78 18.80 17.79
N ASP A 166 -3.39 19.90 18.20
CA ASP A 166 -3.04 21.27 17.81
C ASP A 166 -2.34 21.92 19.00
N GLY A 167 -1.01 21.75 19.07
CA GLY A 167 -0.25 21.95 20.30
C GLY A 167 -0.71 20.98 21.40
N ILE A 168 -1.29 21.50 22.47
CA ILE A 168 -1.86 20.69 23.58
C ILE A 168 -3.38 20.49 23.46
N VAL A 169 -4.01 21.02 22.42
CA VAL A 169 -5.47 20.96 22.25
C VAL A 169 -5.84 19.79 21.34
N PRO A 170 -6.61 18.79 21.82
CA PRO A 170 -7.10 17.74 20.94
C PRO A 170 -8.13 18.29 19.97
N ARG A 171 -8.00 17.90 18.70
CA ARG A 171 -8.91 18.24 17.61
C ARG A 171 -9.42 16.97 16.95
N SER A 172 -10.58 17.09 16.32
CA SER A 172 -11.09 16.04 15.45
C SER A 172 -11.94 16.60 14.32
N ILE A 173 -12.01 15.86 13.22
CA ILE A 173 -12.91 16.11 12.11
C ILE A 173 -13.49 14.79 11.64
N ARG A 174 -14.79 14.80 11.36
CA ARG A 174 -15.46 13.70 10.66
C ARG A 174 -15.45 14.01 9.17
N LEU A 175 -14.87 13.12 8.38
CA LEU A 175 -14.88 13.25 6.93
C LEU A 175 -16.24 12.76 6.36
N PRO A 176 -16.63 13.20 5.16
CA PRO A 176 -17.80 12.65 4.48
C PRO A 176 -17.70 11.13 4.37
N GLN A 177 -18.81 10.43 4.61
CA GLN A 177 -18.88 9.00 4.33
C GLN A 177 -18.73 8.76 2.83
N PHE A 178 -18.12 7.64 2.46
CA PHE A 178 -18.02 7.23 1.06
C PHE A 178 -18.01 5.70 0.95
N THR A 179 -18.32 5.21 -0.25
CA THR A 179 -18.21 3.79 -0.58
C THR A 179 -16.95 3.56 -1.41
N VAL A 180 -16.23 2.48 -1.11
CA VAL A 180 -15.13 1.96 -1.92
C VAL A 180 -15.64 0.70 -2.62
N ALA A 181 -15.67 0.72 -3.95
CA ALA A 181 -16.08 -0.43 -4.75
C ALA A 181 -15.11 -1.62 -4.55
N PRO A 182 -15.52 -2.86 -4.89
CA PRO A 182 -14.66 -4.03 -4.77
C PRO A 182 -13.29 -3.82 -5.43
N TYR A 183 -12.19 -4.06 -4.70
CA TYR A 183 -10.81 -3.93 -5.19
C TYR A 183 -10.34 -2.52 -5.55
N HIS A 184 -11.16 -1.49 -5.35
CA HIS A 184 -10.73 -0.10 -5.57
C HIS A 184 -9.82 0.38 -4.43
N THR A 185 -8.95 1.31 -4.80
CA THR A 185 -8.10 2.07 -3.86
C THR A 185 -8.49 3.54 -3.92
N ARG A 186 -8.51 4.22 -2.77
CA ARG A 186 -8.95 5.62 -2.69
C ARG A 186 -8.13 6.40 -1.66
N ASN A 187 -7.63 7.57 -2.08
CA ASN A 187 -7.13 8.58 -1.16
C ASN A 187 -8.27 9.23 -0.35
N LEU A 188 -8.08 9.37 0.97
CA LEU A 188 -9.03 10.01 1.88
C LEU A 188 -9.09 11.54 1.72
N ASN A 189 -8.09 12.14 1.06
CA ASN A 189 -7.92 13.58 0.89
C ASN A 189 -8.02 14.30 2.24
N LEU A 190 -7.05 14.01 3.12
CA LEU A 190 -6.98 14.65 4.43
C LEU A 190 -6.84 16.19 4.26
N PRO A 191 -7.54 16.98 5.09
CA PRO A 191 -7.47 18.44 5.05
C PRO A 191 -6.16 18.97 5.65
#